data_AF-A0A537URY2-F1
#
_entry.id   AF-A0A537URY2-F1
#
_cell.length_a   1.000
_cell.length_b   1.000
_cell.length_c   1.000
_cell.angle_alpha   90.00
_cell.angle_beta   90.00
_cell.angle_gamma   90.00
#
_symmetry.space_group_name_H-M   'P 1'
#
loop_
_entity.id
_entity.type
_entity.pdbx_description
1 polymer ?
#
loop_
_entity_poly.entity_id
_entity_poly.type
_entity_poly.pdbx_seq_one_letter_code
_entity_poly.pdbx_strand_id
1 'polypeptide(L)'
;MKAMDRTQAVEIKKHMRKAANAIDRASQIISALDADDREMLAAPLEKIVLALHFELLRAVYLRYPDLRPPAAGRSVINTKRRWKDIVLPESVSEADLDSMIFSALSSRWQKTAMVISQTLKQCETLALPVDAEVVGVRIRALAEADRLEGDGDLRKWRFSEVRLNAEERREV
;
A
#
# COMPACT_ATOMS: atom_id res chain seq x y z
N MET A 1 22.93 -29.19 -11.61
CA MET A 1 22.39 -28.10 -10.76
C MET A 1 21.70 -28.70 -9.56
N LYS A 2 22.00 -28.23 -8.34
CA LYS A 2 21.31 -28.68 -7.12
C LYS A 2 19.97 -27.95 -7.02
N ALA A 3 18.89 -28.69 -6.79
CA ALA A 3 17.58 -28.10 -6.47
C ALA A 3 17.67 -27.35 -5.14
N MET A 4 17.06 -26.16 -5.05
CA MET A 4 16.96 -25.40 -3.79
C MET A 4 16.29 -26.27 -2.72
N ASP A 5 16.95 -26.47 -1.58
CA ASP A 5 16.40 -27.16 -0.40
C ASP A 5 15.66 -26.19 0.54
N ARG A 6 14.97 -26.72 1.55
CA ARG A 6 14.14 -25.93 2.47
C ARG A 6 14.96 -24.93 3.29
N THR A 7 16.16 -25.30 3.71
CA THR A 7 17.04 -24.42 4.50
C THR A 7 17.46 -23.22 3.66
N GLN A 8 17.83 -23.46 2.40
CA GLN A 8 18.13 -22.41 1.44
C GLN A 8 16.92 -21.50 1.21
N ALA A 9 15.72 -22.08 1.07
CA ALA A 9 14.49 -21.31 0.88
C ALA A 9 14.15 -20.40 2.08
N VAL A 10 14.41 -20.87 3.32
CA VAL A 10 14.24 -20.06 4.54
C VAL A 10 15.19 -18.85 4.53
N GLU A 11 16.46 -19.06 4.21
CA GLU A 11 17.44 -17.97 4.19
C GLU A 11 17.13 -16.98 3.05
N ILE A 12 16.78 -17.45 1.85
CA ILE A 12 16.33 -16.58 0.75
C ILE A 12 15.13 -15.73 1.20
N LYS A 13 14.08 -16.33 1.75
CA LYS A 13 12.91 -15.60 2.27
C LYS A 13 13.33 -14.52 3.29
N LYS A 14 14.20 -14.86 4.23
CA LYS A 14 14.69 -13.93 5.27
C LYS A 14 15.42 -12.74 4.65
N HIS A 15 16.30 -12.97 3.69
CA HIS A 15 16.99 -11.88 2.98
C HIS A 15 16.04 -11.04 2.13
N MET A 16 15.11 -11.66 1.41
CA MET A 16 14.11 -10.95 0.61
C MET A 16 13.19 -10.08 1.47
N ARG A 17 12.82 -10.52 2.67
CA ARG A 17 12.08 -9.68 3.62
C ARG A 17 12.89 -8.49 4.12
N LYS A 18 14.20 -8.67 4.35
CA LYS A 18 15.09 -7.55 4.71
C LYS A 18 15.20 -6.54 3.56
N ALA A 19 15.28 -7.03 2.32
CA ALA A 19 15.29 -6.19 1.12
C ALA A 19 13.98 -5.41 0.98
N ALA A 20 12.82 -6.07 1.13
CA ALA A 20 11.50 -5.41 1.09
C ALA A 20 11.42 -4.26 2.11
N ASN A 21 11.83 -4.51 3.37
CA ASN A 21 11.85 -3.46 4.39
C ASN A 21 12.80 -2.30 4.05
N ALA A 22 13.92 -2.57 3.36
CA ALA A 22 14.86 -1.53 2.94
C ALA A 22 14.31 -0.70 1.77
N ILE A 23 13.66 -1.37 0.82
CA ILE A 23 12.97 -0.73 -0.31
C ILE A 23 11.82 0.14 0.20
N ASP A 24 11.03 -0.33 1.17
CA ASP A 24 9.96 0.47 1.78
C ASP A 24 10.52 1.76 2.40
N ARG A 25 11.67 1.68 3.11
CA ARG A 25 12.34 2.88 3.64
C ARG A 25 12.87 3.80 2.54
N ALA A 26 13.41 3.25 1.46
CA ALA A 26 13.84 4.06 0.31
C ALA A 26 12.63 4.77 -0.34
N SER A 27 11.50 4.06 -0.49
CA SER A 27 10.26 4.62 -1.03
C SER A 27 9.76 5.78 -0.18
N GLN A 28 9.91 5.69 1.15
CA GLN A 28 9.54 6.76 2.08
C GLN A 28 10.41 8.02 1.88
N ILE A 29 11.71 7.85 1.65
CA ILE A 29 12.64 8.96 1.39
C ILE A 29 12.32 9.59 0.04
N ILE A 30 12.18 8.77 -1.01
CA ILE A 30 11.87 9.23 -2.37
C ILE A 30 10.55 10.02 -2.41
N SER A 31 9.56 9.60 -1.63
CA SER A 31 8.27 10.31 -1.56
C SER A 31 8.35 11.70 -0.93
N ALA A 32 9.46 12.05 -0.25
CA ALA A 32 9.70 13.37 0.33
C ALA A 32 10.62 14.26 -0.52
N LEU A 33 11.09 13.78 -1.67
CA LEU A 33 11.88 14.59 -2.60
C LEU A 33 10.97 15.52 -3.41
N ASP A 34 11.57 16.47 -4.13
CA ASP A 34 10.85 17.29 -5.09
C ASP A 34 10.25 16.45 -6.24
N ALA A 35 9.42 17.09 -7.05
CA ALA A 35 8.64 16.41 -8.08
C ALA A 35 9.53 15.70 -9.12
N ASP A 36 10.61 16.34 -9.55
CA ASP A 36 11.49 15.85 -10.61
C ASP A 36 12.28 14.62 -10.11
N ASP A 37 12.88 14.71 -8.92
CA ASP A 37 13.63 13.61 -8.31
C ASP A 37 12.72 12.44 -7.94
N ARG A 38 11.52 12.73 -7.43
CA ARG A 38 10.52 11.71 -7.10
C ARG A 38 10.06 10.97 -8.35
N GLU A 39 9.76 11.67 -9.45
CA GLU A 39 9.36 11.05 -10.71
C GLU A 39 10.48 10.16 -11.26
N MET A 40 11.73 10.65 -11.25
CA MET A 40 12.90 9.91 -11.69
C MET A 40 13.08 8.58 -10.93
N LEU A 41 12.84 8.57 -9.62
CA LEU A 41 13.18 7.44 -8.75
C LEU A 41 12.00 6.50 -8.45
N ALA A 42 10.75 6.96 -8.55
CA ALA A 42 9.58 6.17 -8.18
C ALA A 42 9.36 4.96 -9.09
N ALA A 43 9.41 5.16 -10.42
CA ALA A 43 9.13 4.09 -11.38
C ALA A 43 10.17 2.95 -11.34
N PRO A 44 11.50 3.20 -11.26
CA PRO A 44 12.47 2.14 -11.04
C PRO A 44 12.28 1.39 -9.73
N LEU A 45 11.99 2.09 -8.63
CA LEU A 45 11.82 1.47 -7.32
C LEU A 45 10.60 0.55 -7.29
N GLU A 46 9.49 0.98 -7.88
CA GLU A 46 8.27 0.19 -7.98
C GLU A 46 8.49 -1.13 -8.74
N LYS A 47 9.22 -1.10 -9.85
CA LYS A 47 9.57 -2.32 -10.59
C LYS A 47 10.29 -3.33 -9.70
N ILE A 48 11.19 -2.85 -8.85
CA ILE A 48 11.92 -3.69 -7.89
C ILE A 48 10.96 -4.26 -6.82
N VAL A 49 10.05 -3.43 -6.29
CA VAL A 49 9.01 -3.88 -5.33
C VAL A 49 8.17 -5.01 -5.92
N LEU A 50 7.72 -4.84 -7.17
CA LEU A 50 6.87 -5.79 -7.85
C LEU A 50 7.60 -7.12 -8.11
N ALA A 51 8.82 -7.06 -8.67
CA ALA A 51 9.63 -8.25 -8.92
C ALA A 51 9.94 -9.03 -7.63
N LEU A 52 10.28 -8.31 -6.55
CA LEU A 52 10.56 -8.93 -5.26
C LEU A 52 9.36 -9.70 -4.69
N HIS A 53 8.18 -9.09 -4.70
CA HIS A 53 6.99 -9.65 -4.06
C HIS A 53 6.24 -10.66 -4.93
N PHE A 54 6.04 -10.34 -6.21
CA PHE A 54 5.15 -11.10 -7.10
C PHE A 54 5.88 -12.16 -7.92
N GLU A 55 7.20 -12.06 -8.06
CA GLU A 55 8.00 -13.07 -8.77
C GLU A 55 8.84 -13.87 -7.79
N LEU A 56 9.79 -13.22 -7.11
CA LEU A 56 10.82 -13.93 -6.34
C LEU A 56 10.26 -14.58 -5.08
N LEU A 57 9.59 -13.83 -4.21
CA LEU A 57 8.95 -14.38 -3.01
C LEU A 57 7.84 -15.38 -3.37
N ARG A 58 7.08 -15.10 -4.44
CA ARG A 58 6.04 -16.01 -4.93
C ARG A 58 6.63 -17.36 -5.36
N ALA A 59 7.75 -17.38 -6.07
CA ALA A 59 8.42 -18.61 -6.48
C ALA A 59 8.88 -19.44 -5.27
N VAL A 60 9.42 -18.80 -4.23
CA VAL A 60 9.79 -19.48 -2.98
C VAL A 60 8.56 -20.11 -2.32
N TYR A 61 7.43 -19.38 -2.23
CA TYR A 61 6.21 -19.88 -1.60
C TYR A 61 5.45 -20.92 -2.43
N LEU A 62 5.58 -20.92 -3.76
CA LEU A 62 5.01 -21.97 -4.61
C LEU A 62 5.75 -23.30 -4.40
N ARG A 63 7.08 -23.24 -4.23
CA ARG A 63 7.91 -24.43 -4.02
C ARG A 63 7.90 -24.92 -2.57
N TYR A 64 7.78 -24.00 -1.62
CA TYR A 64 7.73 -24.28 -0.18
C TYR A 64 6.53 -23.57 0.47
N PRO A 65 5.31 -24.15 0.36
CA PRO A 65 4.08 -23.52 0.85
C PRO A 65 4.05 -23.28 2.36
N ASP A 66 4.74 -24.10 3.15
CA ASP A 66 4.90 -23.94 4.60
C ASP A 66 5.74 -22.71 4.98
N LEU A 67 6.62 -22.27 4.06
CA LEU A 67 7.39 -21.04 4.23
C LEU A 67 6.60 -19.80 3.83
N ARG A 68 5.45 -19.95 3.16
CA ARG A 68 4.51 -18.84 3.04
C ARG A 68 4.28 -18.33 4.47
N PRO A 69 4.43 -17.03 4.72
CA PRO A 69 4.04 -16.50 6.02
C PRO A 69 2.64 -17.04 6.34
N PRO A 70 2.42 -17.62 7.54
CA PRO A 70 1.09 -18.06 7.94
C PRO A 70 0.11 -16.94 7.61
N ALA A 71 -1.11 -17.27 7.20
CA ALA A 71 -2.17 -16.25 7.14
C ALA A 71 -2.36 -15.54 8.50
N ALA A 72 -1.76 -16.08 9.57
CA ALA A 72 -1.72 -15.52 10.92
C ALA A 72 -0.60 -14.47 11.12
N GLY A 73 -1.01 -13.26 11.50
CA GLY A 73 -0.26 -12.45 12.49
C GLY A 73 0.28 -11.09 12.05
N ARG A 74 0.30 -10.74 10.76
CA ARG A 74 0.14 -9.33 10.39
C ARG A 74 -1.36 -9.16 10.37
N SER A 75 -1.93 -8.23 11.15
CA SER A 75 -3.34 -7.91 10.99
C SER A 75 -3.58 -7.71 9.49
N VAL A 76 -4.26 -8.67 8.86
CA VAL A 76 -5.01 -8.37 7.66
C VAL A 76 -6.05 -7.45 8.25
N ILE A 77 -5.76 -6.15 8.22
CA ILE A 77 -6.77 -5.17 8.59
C ILE A 77 -7.91 -5.55 7.66
N ASN A 78 -9.00 -5.98 8.27
CA ASN A 78 -10.17 -6.50 7.60
C ASN A 78 -11.34 -5.89 8.34
N THR A 79 -11.31 -4.56 8.37
CA THR A 79 -12.29 -3.80 9.12
C THR A 79 -13.64 -3.91 8.42
N LYS A 80 -14.63 -4.35 9.20
CA LYS A 80 -16.02 -4.38 8.76
C LYS A 80 -16.70 -3.02 8.96
N ARG A 81 -16.05 -2.07 9.66
CA ARG A 81 -16.58 -0.72 9.89
C ARG A 81 -16.76 -0.01 8.55
N ARG A 82 -17.89 0.68 8.37
CA ARG A 82 -18.18 1.54 7.22
C ARG A 82 -17.84 2.99 7.57
N TRP A 83 -17.75 3.85 6.56
CA TRP A 83 -17.41 5.27 6.78
C TRP A 83 -18.37 5.96 7.75
N LYS A 84 -19.66 5.67 7.64
CA LYS A 84 -20.69 6.14 8.58
C LYS A 84 -20.47 5.76 10.06
N ASP A 85 -19.63 4.77 10.34
CA ASP A 85 -19.32 4.30 11.69
C ASP A 85 -18.02 4.93 12.24
N ILE A 86 -17.35 5.79 11.45
CA ILE A 86 -16.13 6.49 11.82
C ILE A 86 -16.50 7.86 12.40
N VAL A 87 -15.90 8.19 13.54
CA VAL A 87 -15.95 9.53 14.13
C VAL A 87 -14.58 10.15 13.94
N LEU A 88 -14.51 11.23 13.15
CA LEU A 88 -13.28 11.97 12.95
C LEU A 88 -12.98 12.85 14.17
N PRO A 89 -11.71 13.05 14.52
CA PRO A 89 -11.29 14.10 15.45
C PRO A 89 -11.75 15.47 14.94
N GLU A 90 -12.08 16.40 15.85
CA GLU A 90 -12.52 17.76 15.50
C GLU A 90 -11.48 18.53 14.66
N SER A 91 -10.20 18.18 14.78
CA SER A 91 -9.11 18.79 14.01
C SER A 91 -8.98 18.27 12.57
N VAL A 92 -9.78 17.29 12.16
CA VAL A 92 -9.67 16.63 10.84
C VAL A 92 -11.02 16.70 10.13
N SER A 93 -11.08 17.44 9.02
CA SER A 93 -12.26 17.41 8.16
C SER A 93 -12.20 16.24 7.18
N GLU A 94 -13.37 15.75 6.75
CA GLU A 94 -13.48 14.73 5.71
C GLU A 94 -12.85 15.20 4.38
N ALA A 95 -13.01 16.49 4.05
CA ALA A 95 -12.46 17.08 2.82
C ALA A 95 -10.93 17.13 2.82
N ASP A 96 -10.31 17.46 3.96
CA ASP A 96 -8.85 17.45 4.09
C ASP A 96 -8.31 16.03 3.95
N LEU A 97 -8.97 15.06 4.59
CA LEU A 97 -8.60 13.66 4.46
C LEU A 97 -8.70 13.16 3.02
N ASP A 98 -9.78 13.51 2.32
CA ASP A 98 -9.94 13.20 0.90
C ASP A 98 -8.82 13.80 0.08
N SER A 99 -8.53 15.10 0.24
CA SER A 99 -7.45 15.78 -0.48
C SER A 99 -6.11 15.06 -0.28
N MET A 100 -5.80 14.65 0.95
CA MET A 100 -4.59 13.87 1.24
C MET A 100 -4.60 12.48 0.56
N ILE A 101 -5.75 11.81 0.50
CA ILE A 101 -5.90 10.53 -0.22
C ILE A 101 -5.71 10.74 -1.73
N PHE A 102 -6.38 11.73 -2.33
CA PHE A 102 -6.27 12.04 -3.76
C PHE A 102 -4.83 12.40 -4.15
N SER A 103 -4.11 13.16 -3.33
CA SER A 103 -2.71 13.50 -3.58
C SER A 103 -1.75 12.29 -3.52
N ALA A 104 -2.13 11.21 -2.85
CA ALA A 104 -1.37 9.95 -2.79
C ALA A 104 -1.71 9.00 -3.95
N LEU A 105 -2.79 9.27 -4.67
CA LEU A 105 -3.27 8.47 -5.78
C LEU A 105 -2.70 8.94 -7.12
N SER A 106 -2.89 8.10 -8.14
CA SER A 106 -2.49 8.36 -9.52
C SER A 106 -3.42 7.63 -10.49
N SER A 107 -3.22 7.84 -11.78
CA SER A 107 -3.97 7.16 -12.85
C SER A 107 -3.62 5.68 -13.01
N ARG A 108 -2.49 5.23 -12.46
CA ARG A 108 -2.04 3.83 -12.48
C ARG A 108 -2.50 3.09 -11.22
N TRP A 109 -2.66 1.77 -11.34
CA TRP A 109 -2.96 0.91 -10.20
C TRP A 109 -1.84 0.99 -9.16
N GLN A 110 -2.22 1.26 -7.91
CA GLN A 110 -1.32 1.36 -6.77
C GLN A 110 -1.80 0.45 -5.65
N LYS A 111 -0.88 -0.12 -4.87
CA LYS A 111 -1.26 -0.91 -3.69
C LYS A 111 -2.02 -0.04 -2.69
N THR A 112 -3.18 -0.50 -2.23
CA THR A 112 -3.98 0.22 -1.22
C THR A 112 -3.15 0.50 0.04
N ALA A 113 -2.35 -0.45 0.49
CA ALA A 113 -1.45 -0.26 1.63
C ALA A 113 -0.43 0.88 1.43
N MET A 114 0.05 1.08 0.20
CA MET A 114 0.99 2.15 -0.11
C MET A 114 0.30 3.52 -0.06
N VAL A 115 -0.89 3.63 -0.65
CA VAL A 115 -1.70 4.87 -0.60
C VAL A 115 -2.00 5.23 0.86
N ILE A 116 -2.44 4.26 1.68
CA ILE A 116 -2.67 4.49 3.11
C ILE A 116 -1.41 4.99 3.81
N SER A 117 -0.25 4.38 3.58
CA SER A 117 1.01 4.83 4.17
C SER A 117 1.42 6.23 3.74
N GLN A 118 1.16 6.62 2.49
CA GLN A 118 1.46 7.96 1.99
C GLN A 118 0.52 9.02 2.60
N THR A 119 -0.78 8.74 2.68
CA THR A 119 -1.75 9.62 3.34
C THR A 119 -1.41 9.83 4.82
N LEU A 120 -1.08 8.75 5.56
CA LEU A 120 -0.72 8.87 6.98
C LEU A 120 0.51 9.74 7.20
N LYS A 121 1.50 9.68 6.30
CA LYS A 121 2.68 10.55 6.39
C LYS A 121 2.31 12.04 6.27
N GLN A 122 1.33 12.36 5.43
CA GLN A 122 0.82 13.74 5.32
C GLN A 122 0.08 14.15 6.60
N CYS A 123 -0.77 13.25 7.15
CA CYS A 123 -1.42 13.48 8.44
C CYS A 123 -0.40 13.73 9.56
N GLU A 124 0.65 12.90 9.67
CA GLU A 124 1.73 13.06 10.66
C GLU A 124 2.45 14.40 10.51
N THR A 125 2.72 14.83 9.28
CA THR A 125 3.35 16.13 8.98
C THR A 125 2.49 17.30 9.49
N LEU A 126 1.17 17.16 9.41
CA LEU A 126 0.20 18.14 9.89
C LEU A 126 -0.24 17.91 11.34
N ALA A 127 0.41 16.97 12.06
CA ALA A 127 0.06 16.55 13.41
C ALA A 127 -1.43 16.13 13.59
N LEU A 128 -2.04 15.59 12.52
CA LEU A 128 -3.43 15.14 12.52
C LEU A 128 -3.54 13.74 13.14
N PRO A 129 -4.40 13.52 14.15
CA PRO A 129 -4.51 12.24 14.85
C PRO A 129 -5.38 11.23 14.08
N VAL A 130 -4.92 10.82 12.91
CA VAL A 130 -5.60 9.87 12.02
C VAL A 130 -4.87 8.54 12.01
N ASP A 131 -5.59 7.44 12.24
CA ASP A 131 -5.04 6.09 12.14
C ASP A 131 -5.23 5.48 10.74
N ALA A 132 -4.51 4.38 10.49
CA ALA A 132 -4.57 3.68 9.21
C ALA A 132 -5.96 3.11 8.89
N GLU A 133 -6.74 2.69 9.91
CA GLU A 133 -8.06 2.13 9.72
C GLU A 133 -9.01 3.18 9.13
N VAL A 134 -8.99 4.39 9.67
CA VAL A 134 -9.77 5.54 9.18
C VAL A 134 -9.49 5.79 7.69
N VAL A 135 -8.21 5.86 7.31
CA VAL A 135 -7.82 6.06 5.91
C VAL A 135 -8.30 4.90 5.02
N GLY A 136 -8.08 3.66 5.44
CA GLY A 136 -8.49 2.48 4.66
C GLY A 136 -10.01 2.36 4.51
N VAL A 137 -10.78 2.70 5.55
CA VAL A 137 -12.24 2.76 5.47
C VAL A 137 -12.68 3.88 4.53
N ARG A 138 -12.00 5.04 4.55
CA ARG A 138 -12.33 6.16 3.66
C ARG A 138 -12.06 5.81 2.19
N ILE A 139 -10.91 5.23 1.88
CA ILE A 139 -10.59 4.75 0.52
C ILE A 139 -11.68 3.79 0.00
N ARG A 140 -12.14 2.86 0.84
CA ARG A 140 -13.24 1.97 0.46
C ARG A 140 -14.53 2.73 0.18
N ALA A 141 -14.86 3.73 1.00
CA ALA A 141 -16.06 4.54 0.80
C ALA A 141 -15.98 5.39 -0.48
N LEU A 142 -14.81 5.94 -0.80
CA LEU A 142 -14.58 6.66 -2.06
C LEU A 142 -14.73 5.75 -3.28
N ALA A 143 -14.28 4.49 -3.19
CA ALA A 143 -14.52 3.49 -4.23
C ALA A 143 -16.00 3.06 -4.32
N GLU A 144 -16.70 2.91 -3.19
CA GLU A 144 -18.14 2.64 -3.14
C GLU A 144 -18.96 3.80 -3.74
N ALA A 145 -18.44 5.03 -3.69
CA ALA A 145 -19.02 6.24 -4.29
C ALA A 145 -18.52 6.49 -5.73
N ASP A 146 -17.86 5.51 -6.35
CA ASP A 146 -17.31 5.56 -7.71
C ASP A 146 -16.29 6.67 -7.97
N ARG A 147 -15.72 7.29 -6.93
CA ARG A 147 -14.64 8.28 -7.07
C ARG A 147 -13.28 7.63 -7.33
N LEU A 148 -13.13 6.37 -6.89
CA LEU A 148 -11.93 5.55 -7.09
C LEU A 148 -12.31 4.22 -7.72
N GLU A 149 -11.41 3.68 -8.53
CA GLU A 149 -11.50 2.29 -8.95
C GLU A 149 -10.71 1.41 -7.97
N GLY A 150 -11.30 0.30 -7.54
CA GLY A 150 -10.65 -0.68 -6.66
C GLY A 150 -10.57 -2.07 -7.29
N ASP A 151 -9.41 -2.72 -7.19
CA ASP A 151 -9.21 -4.12 -7.57
C ASP A 151 -8.91 -4.98 -6.34
N GLY A 152 -9.58 -6.13 -6.26
CA GLY A 152 -9.57 -7.02 -5.09
C GLY A 152 -10.45 -6.53 -3.93
N ASP A 153 -10.22 -7.12 -2.75
CA ASP A 153 -10.96 -6.78 -1.53
C ASP A 153 -10.25 -5.64 -0.79
N LEU A 154 -10.75 -4.40 -0.93
CA LEU A 154 -10.18 -3.18 -0.32
C LEU A 154 -10.11 -3.22 1.21
N ARG A 155 -10.75 -4.19 1.87
CA ARG A 155 -10.48 -4.41 3.29
C ARG A 155 -9.06 -4.92 3.47
N LYS A 156 -8.56 -5.79 2.59
CA LYS A 156 -7.27 -6.46 2.67
C LYS A 156 -6.16 -5.65 2.00
N TRP A 157 -5.76 -4.52 2.58
CA TRP A 157 -4.94 -3.48 1.93
C TRP A 157 -3.67 -3.93 1.18
N ARG A 158 -2.98 -4.97 1.66
CA ARG A 158 -1.75 -5.49 0.99
C ARG A 158 -2.04 -6.41 -0.21
N PHE A 159 -3.31 -6.75 -0.41
CA PHE A 159 -3.82 -7.66 -1.43
C PHE A 159 -4.85 -6.98 -2.34
N SER A 160 -4.95 -5.66 -2.27
CA SER A 160 -5.85 -4.86 -3.09
C SER A 160 -5.11 -3.67 -3.69
N GLU A 161 -5.68 -3.14 -4.77
CA GLU A 161 -5.15 -2.00 -5.51
C GLU A 161 -6.23 -0.95 -5.72
N VAL A 162 -5.81 0.30 -5.86
CA VAL A 162 -6.68 1.45 -6.10
C VAL A 162 -6.04 2.38 -7.13
N ARG A 163 -6.89 3.12 -7.85
CA ARG A 163 -6.50 4.23 -8.73
C ARG A 163 -7.63 5.26 -8.83
N LEU A 164 -7.34 6.43 -9.37
CA LEU A 164 -8.37 7.43 -9.73
C LEU A 164 -9.34 6.86 -10.77
N ASN A 165 -10.63 7.20 -10.67
CA ASN A 165 -11.64 6.80 -11.66
C ASN A 165 -11.46 7.56 -13.01
N ALA A 166 -12.31 7.28 -13.99
CA ALA A 166 -12.19 7.89 -15.32
C ALA A 166 -12.44 9.41 -15.35
N GLU A 167 -13.27 9.94 -14.45
CA GLU A 167 -13.63 11.36 -14.41
C GLU A 167 -12.55 12.17 -13.69
N GLU A 168 -12.11 11.71 -12.52
CA GLU A 168 -11.03 12.30 -11.73
C GLU A 168 -9.69 12.23 -12.51
N ARG A 169 -9.50 11.25 -13.42
CA ARG A 169 -8.34 11.21 -14.34
C ARG A 169 -8.33 12.32 -15.39
N ARG A 170 -9.44 13.01 -15.67
CA ARG A 170 -9.50 14.10 -16.66
C ARG A 170 -9.13 15.46 -16.07
N GLU A 171 -9.13 15.56 -14.74
CA GLU A 171 -8.84 16.79 -14.00
C GLU A 171 -7.41 16.85 -13.42
N VAL A 172 -6.63 15.77 -13.60
CA VAL A 172 -5.24 15.63 -13.14
C VAL A 172 -4.27 15.69 -14.32
#